data_AF-A0A1C5C007-F1
#
_entry.id   AF-A0A1C5C007-F1
#
_cell.length_a   1.000
_cell.length_b   1.000
_cell.length_c   1.000
_cell.angle_alpha   90.00
_cell.angle_beta   90.00
_cell.angle_gamma   90.00
#
_symmetry.space_group_name_H-M   'P 1'
#
loop_
_entity.id
_entity.type
_entity.pdbx_description
1 polymer ?
#
loop_
_entity_poly.entity_id
_entity_poly.type
_entity_poly.pdbx_seq_one_letter_code
_entity_poly.pdbx_strand_id
1 'polypeptide(L)'
;MQLGRLDLAERTLRGALGQVALAEGQSFRRRGVVLANLAAIGVKRKDPEQVVAYGRQALHLAQESSSGYVVRRLQALRADFGGLAHDVRVAELDAEIDALSATHREG
;
A
#
# COMPACT_ATOMS: atom_id res chain seq x y z
N MET A 1 -6.94 -18.34 14.73
CA MET A 1 -5.51 -18.03 15.00
C MET A 1 -4.84 -17.18 13.90
N GLN A 2 -5.58 -16.38 13.11
CA GLN A 2 -4.98 -15.57 12.02
C GLN A 2 -4.64 -14.14 12.47
N LEU A 3 -5.45 -13.54 13.34
CA LEU A 3 -5.28 -12.17 13.84
C LEU A 3 -3.91 -11.97 14.51
N GLY A 4 -3.50 -12.87 15.41
CA GLY A 4 -2.20 -12.75 16.09
C GLY A 4 -0.97 -12.77 15.15
N ARG A 5 -1.06 -13.43 13.98
CA ARG A 5 0.01 -13.39 12.96
C ARG A 5 0.00 -12.07 12.19
N LEU A 6 -1.17 -11.50 11.95
CA LEU A 6 -1.31 -10.19 11.29
C LEU A 6 -0.81 -9.06 12.21
N ASP A 7 -1.06 -9.16 13.51
CA ASP A 7 -0.58 -8.19 14.50
C ASP A 7 0.95 -8.18 14.60
N LEU A 8 1.58 -9.36 14.55
CA LEU A 8 3.04 -9.46 14.50
C LEU A 8 3.58 -8.87 13.20
N ALA A 9 2.99 -9.24 12.06
CA ALA A 9 3.41 -8.74 10.75
C ALA A 9 3.30 -7.20 10.68
N GLU A 10 2.22 -6.63 11.18
CA GLU A 10 2.03 -5.18 11.23
C GLU A 10 3.09 -4.50 12.08
N ARG A 11 3.34 -5.01 13.30
CA ARG A 11 4.36 -4.43 14.19
C ARG A 11 5.74 -4.45 13.55
N THR A 12 6.12 -5.57 12.94
CA THR A 12 7.39 -5.70 12.22
C THR A 12 7.48 -4.70 11.06
N LEU A 13 6.42 -4.57 10.25
CA LEU A 13 6.38 -3.64 9.12
C LEU A 13 6.40 -2.17 9.57
N ARG A 14 5.70 -1.80 10.65
CA ARG A 14 5.77 -0.45 11.23
C ARG A 14 7.17 -0.13 11.75
N GLY A 15 7.84 -1.08 12.40
CA GLY A 15 9.24 -0.95 12.82
C GLY A 15 10.17 -0.73 11.63
N ALA A 16 10.02 -1.54 10.57
CA ALA A 16 10.77 -1.38 9.33
C ALA A 16 10.51 -0.02 8.67
N LEU A 17 9.27 0.47 8.65
CA LEU A 17 8.93 1.78 8.09
C LEU A 17 9.68 2.90 8.79
N GLY A 18 9.79 2.85 10.13
CA GLY A 18 10.59 3.78 10.92
C GLY A 18 12.06 3.75 10.55
N GLN A 19 12.65 2.56 10.39
CA GLN A 19 14.06 2.44 9.98
C GLN A 19 14.32 2.94 8.57
N VAL A 20 13.41 2.70 7.61
CA VAL A 20 13.58 3.17 6.24
C VAL A 20 13.38 4.69 6.12
N ALA A 21 12.52 5.28 6.95
CA ALA A 21 12.37 6.74 7.00
C ALA A 21 13.66 7.46 7.42
N LEU A 22 14.53 6.79 8.18
CA LEU A 22 15.81 7.31 8.66
C LEU A 22 16.98 7.08 7.69
N ALA A 23 16.79 6.36 6.58
CA ALA A 23 17.85 6.03 5.64
C ALA A 23 17.93 7.01 4.46
N GLU A 24 19.13 7.51 4.14
CA GLU A 24 19.39 8.35 2.97
C GLU A 24 19.40 7.55 1.65
N GLY A 25 18.76 8.07 0.59
CA GLY A 25 18.66 7.43 -0.73
C GLY A 25 17.76 6.17 -0.79
N GLN A 26 17.31 5.74 -1.98
CA GLN A 26 16.43 4.57 -2.29
C GLN A 26 15.24 4.28 -1.34
N SER A 27 14.92 5.20 -0.43
CA SER A 27 14.02 4.99 0.70
C SER A 27 12.58 4.96 0.23
N PHE A 28 12.24 5.71 -0.83
CA PHE A 28 10.90 5.77 -1.39
C PHE A 28 10.38 4.41 -1.87
N ARG A 29 11.20 3.64 -2.60
CA ARG A 29 10.80 2.31 -3.07
C ARG A 29 10.58 1.33 -1.91
N ARG A 30 11.50 1.27 -0.95
CA ARG A 30 11.35 0.40 0.22
C ARG A 30 10.18 0.81 1.11
N ARG A 31 9.99 2.12 1.36
CA ARG A 31 8.85 2.67 2.11
C ARG A 31 7.54 2.36 1.41
N GLY A 32 7.47 2.57 0.09
CA GLY A 32 6.27 2.28 -0.71
C GLY A 32 5.85 0.82 -0.62
N VAL A 33 6.80 -0.11 -0.66
CA VAL A 33 6.53 -1.55 -0.49
C VAL A 33 6.03 -1.87 0.92
N VAL A 34 6.65 -1.30 1.96
CA VAL A 34 6.23 -1.51 3.35
C VAL A 34 4.81 -0.99 3.57
N LEU A 35 4.49 0.19 3.04
CA LEU A 35 3.17 0.79 3.10
C LEU A 35 2.13 -0.05 2.35
N ALA A 36 2.43 -0.54 1.14
CA ALA A 36 1.54 -1.44 0.41
C ALA A 36 1.27 -2.74 1.17
N ASN A 37 2.27 -3.30 1.85
CA ASN A 37 2.10 -4.49 2.69
C ASN A 37 1.27 -4.20 3.96
N LEU A 38 1.40 -3.01 4.55
CA LEU A 38 0.55 -2.57 5.67
C LEU A 38 -0.92 -2.40 5.23
N ALA A 39 -1.16 -1.87 4.03
CA ALA A 39 -2.50 -1.80 3.46
C ALA A 39 -3.08 -3.22 3.22
N ALA A 40 -2.26 -4.16 2.73
CA ALA A 40 -2.69 -5.56 2.56
C ALA A 40 -3.07 -6.24 3.89
N ILE A 41 -2.47 -5.83 5.02
CA ILE A 41 -2.90 -6.28 6.35
C ILE A 41 -4.30 -5.72 6.67
N GLY A 42 -4.55 -4.44 6.37
CA GLY A 42 -5.88 -3.84 6.50
C GLY A 42 -6.94 -4.61 5.70
N VAL A 43 -6.62 -4.98 4.45
CA VAL A 43 -7.50 -5.81 3.61
C VAL A 43 -7.83 -7.14 4.31
N LYS A 44 -6.82 -7.85 4.80
CA LYS A 44 -6.99 -9.13 5.51
C LYS A 44 -7.80 -9.01 6.80
N ARG A 45 -7.76 -7.84 7.45
CA ARG A 45 -8.55 -7.53 8.65
C ARG A 45 -9.94 -7.00 8.36
N LYS A 46 -10.26 -6.71 7.10
CA LYS A 46 -11.47 -5.97 6.70
C LYS A 46 -11.53 -4.58 7.34
N ASP A 47 -10.39 -3.92 7.45
CA ASP A 47 -10.24 -2.59 8.02
C ASP A 47 -10.04 -1.56 6.89
N PRO A 48 -11.11 -0.88 6.43
CA PRO A 48 -11.02 0.09 5.34
C PRO A 48 -10.18 1.32 5.71
N GLU A 49 -10.16 1.71 6.99
CA GLU A 49 -9.37 2.85 7.44
C GLU A 49 -7.87 2.55 7.29
N GLN A 50 -7.44 1.36 7.73
CA GLN A 50 -6.06 0.90 7.57
C GLN A 50 -5.66 0.77 6.10
N VAL A 51 -6.55 0.27 5.24
CA VAL A 51 -6.30 0.17 3.79
C VAL A 51 -6.06 1.54 3.18
N VAL A 52 -6.95 2.50 3.45
CA VAL A 52 -6.87 3.85 2.88
C VAL A 52 -5.65 4.60 3.39
N ALA A 53 -5.39 4.55 4.71
CA ALA A 53 -4.29 5.27 5.33
C ALA A 53 -2.93 4.88 4.75
N TYR A 54 -2.66 3.57 4.63
CA TYR A 54 -1.37 3.10 4.10
C TYR A 54 -1.34 3.02 2.57
N GLY A 55 -2.48 2.75 1.93
CA GLY A 55 -2.61 2.73 0.48
C GLY A 55 -2.32 4.08 -0.16
N ARG A 56 -2.88 5.18 0.38
CA ARG A 56 -2.62 6.54 -0.13
C ARG A 56 -1.16 6.97 0.07
N GLN A 57 -0.54 6.61 1.20
CA GLN A 57 0.89 6.90 1.40
C GLN A 57 1.76 6.12 0.39
N ALA A 58 1.44 4.86 0.12
CA ALA A 58 2.15 4.07 -0.89
C ALA A 58 1.96 4.64 -2.31
N LEU A 59 0.75 5.10 -2.64
CA LEU A 59 0.44 5.77 -3.90
C LEU A 59 1.28 7.04 -4.09
N HIS A 60 1.32 7.90 -3.07
CA HIS A 60 2.11 9.12 -3.10
C HIS A 60 3.60 8.83 -3.35
N LEU A 61 4.16 7.83 -2.65
CA LEU A 61 5.55 7.43 -2.89
C LEU A 61 5.77 6.81 -4.27
N ALA A 62 4.79 6.11 -4.83
CA ALA A 62 4.87 5.57 -6.18
C ALA A 62 4.93 6.71 -7.23
N GLN A 63 4.13 7.76 -7.05
CA GLN A 63 4.16 8.97 -7.87
C GLN A 63 5.50 9.70 -7.76
N GLU A 64 5.96 9.98 -6.53
CA GLU A 64 7.22 10.72 -6.30
C GLU A 64 8.45 9.96 -6.80
N SER A 65 8.47 8.63 -6.65
CA SER A 65 9.63 7.82 -7.03
C SER A 65 9.58 7.29 -8.46
N SER A 66 8.46 7.44 -9.16
CA SER A 66 8.18 6.79 -10.46
C SER A 66 8.49 5.28 -10.44
N SER A 67 8.32 4.63 -9.27
CA SER A 67 8.74 3.24 -9.11
C SER A 67 7.67 2.28 -9.61
N GLY A 68 7.85 1.76 -10.82
CA GLY A 68 6.96 0.73 -11.40
C GLY A 68 6.83 -0.54 -10.54
N TYR A 69 7.77 -0.80 -9.61
CA TYR A 69 7.65 -1.89 -8.65
C TYR A 69 6.59 -1.60 -7.57
N VAL A 70 6.54 -0.38 -7.04
CA VAL A 70 5.51 0.03 -6.07
C VAL A 70 4.14 0.06 -6.75
N VAL A 71 4.05 0.56 -7.99
CA VAL A 71 2.83 0.52 -8.81
C VAL A 71 2.31 -0.91 -8.97
N ARG A 72 3.18 -1.87 -9.35
CA ARG A 72 2.79 -3.29 -9.43
C ARG A 72 2.29 -3.85 -8.10
N ARG A 73 2.83 -3.39 -6.97
CA ARG A 73 2.39 -3.83 -5.65
C ARG A 73 1.02 -3.26 -5.28
N LEU A 74 0.75 -2.01 -5.64
CA LEU A 74 -0.56 -1.39 -5.51
C LEU A 74 -1.61 -2.08 -6.40
N GLN A 75 -1.25 -2.48 -7.63
CA GLN A 75 -2.14 -3.29 -8.47
C GLN A 75 -2.49 -4.63 -7.84
N ALA A 76 -1.51 -5.33 -7.25
CA ALA A 76 -1.77 -6.58 -6.53
C ALA A 76 -2.70 -6.36 -5.33
N LEU A 77 -2.58 -5.22 -4.63
CA LEU A 77 -3.47 -4.86 -3.53
C LEU A 77 -4.92 -4.68 -3.98
N ARG A 78 -5.15 -4.07 -5.15
CA ARG A 78 -6.49 -3.88 -5.72
C ARG A 78 -7.23 -5.20 -5.92
N ALA A 79 -6.52 -6.22 -6.44
CA ALA A 79 -7.08 -7.55 -6.63
C ALA A 79 -7.59 -8.19 -5.32
N ASP A 80 -7.06 -7.75 -4.17
CA ASP A 80 -7.41 -8.27 -2.86
C ASP A 80 -8.54 -7.49 -2.17
N PHE A 81 -8.96 -6.30 -2.66
CA PHE A 81 -9.95 -5.45 -1.97
C PHE A 81 -11.28 -6.16 -1.69
N GLY A 82 -11.75 -6.99 -2.63
CA GLY A 82 -12.93 -7.82 -2.45
C GLY A 82 -14.14 -7.04 -1.90
N GLY A 83 -14.66 -7.48 -0.75
CA GLY A 83 -15.83 -6.85 -0.12
C GLY A 83 -15.62 -5.41 0.37
N LEU A 84 -14.36 -4.97 0.57
CA LEU A 84 -14.06 -3.59 0.96
C LEU A 84 -14.27 -2.58 -0.17
N ALA A 85 -14.38 -3.03 -1.43
CA ALA A 85 -14.64 -2.15 -2.57
C ALA A 85 -15.99 -1.40 -2.47
N HIS A 86 -16.90 -1.82 -1.57
CA HIS A 86 -18.14 -1.09 -1.29
C HIS A 86 -17.93 0.15 -0.40
N ASP A 87 -16.82 0.22 0.34
CA ASP A 87 -16.46 1.44 1.07
C ASP A 87 -15.99 2.50 0.07
N VAL A 88 -16.64 3.66 0.09
CA VAL A 88 -16.37 4.76 -0.85
C VAL A 88 -14.90 5.15 -0.88
N ARG A 89 -14.23 5.17 0.29
CA ARG A 89 -12.82 5.59 0.39
C ARG A 89 -11.89 4.55 -0.23
N VAL A 90 -12.24 3.26 -0.14
CA VAL A 90 -11.49 2.18 -0.78
C VAL A 90 -11.73 2.19 -2.29
N ALA A 91 -12.94 2.47 -2.74
CA ALA A 91 -13.25 2.63 -4.16
C ALA A 91 -12.51 3.83 -4.79
N GLU A 92 -12.44 4.96 -4.09
CA GLU A 92 -11.62 6.11 -4.50
C GLU A 92 -10.14 5.71 -4.63
N LEU A 93 -9.58 5.05 -3.60
CA LEU A 93 -8.20 4.57 -3.65
C LEU A 93 -7.97 3.61 -4.84
N ASP A 94 -8.92 2.73 -5.14
CA ASP A 94 -8.84 1.82 -6.29
C ASP A 94 -8.71 2.58 -7.61
N ALA A 95 -9.55 3.60 -7.81
CA ALA A 95 -9.52 4.46 -8.98
C ALA A 95 -8.22 5.27 -9.09
N GLU A 96 -7.71 5.80 -7.97
CA GLU A 96 -6.44 6.52 -7.92
C GLU A 96 -5.26 5.61 -8.33
N ILE A 97 -5.24 4.35 -7.88
CA ILE A 97 -4.20 3.37 -8.25
C ILE A 97 -4.32 2.96 -9.74
N ASP A 98 -5.55 2.82 -10.26
CA ASP A 98 -5.78 2.52 -11.67
C ASP A 98 -5.25 3.63 -12.58
N ALA A 99 -5.55 4.89 -12.25
CA ALA A 99 -5.07 6.05 -12.97
C ALA A 99 -3.54 6.10 -13.01
N LEU A 100 -2.87 5.90 -11.86
CA LEU A 100 -1.41 5.85 -11.80
C LEU A 100 -0.82 4.73 -12.69
N SER A 101 -1.50 3.59 -12.72
CA SER A 101 -1.09 2.43 -13.51
C SER A 101 -1.17 2.67 -15.02
N ALA A 102 -2.19 3.41 -15.45
CA ALA A 102 -2.36 3.79 -16.85
C ALA A 102 -1.20 4.70 -17.30
N THR A 103 -0.89 5.75 -16.52
CA THR A 103 0.21 6.68 -16.81
C THR A 103 1.57 5.99 -16.92
N HIS A 104 1.84 4.98 -16.08
CA HIS A 104 3.10 4.23 -16.12
C HIS A 104 3.23 3.22 -17.27
N ARG A 105 2.15 2.93 -18.00
CA ARG A 105 2.18 2.05 -19.19
C ARG A 105 2.50 2.83 -20.48
N GLU A 106 2.34 4.14 -20.45
CA GLU A 106 2.47 5.04 -21.61
C GLU A 106 3.85 5.70 -21.76
N GLY A 107 4.74 5.53 -20.78
CA GLY A 107 6.13 6.02 -20.81
C GLY A 107 7.15 4.91 -21.02
#